data_AF-A0A4V5NA41-F1
#
_entry.id   AF-A0A4V5NA41-F1
#
_cell.length_a   1.000
_cell.length_b   1.000
_cell.length_c   1.000
_cell.angle_alpha   90.00
_cell.angle_beta   90.00
_cell.angle_gamma   90.00
#
_symmetry.space_group_name_H-M   'P 1'
#
loop_
_entity.id
_entity.type
_entity.pdbx_description
1 polymer ?
#
loop_
_entity_poly.entity_id
_entity_poly.type
_entity_poly.pdbx_seq_one_letter_code
_entity_poly.pdbx_strand_id
1 'polypeptide(L)'
;MSFPLTPVPAIDPAILRDEGIEDDQVDEILRSDSLLDGPQFSSPSSGHSSTSPLSATDIQSLWRGPVTYLYSQPYFTQDSPEMLTFRFDRLTCGILSIMDGPNENPWRSLIWPLAQQSPALYHAVTAMTAYHSSTDIPILRVAGHEHKQASIRYIQEGIRDNSMTDQMAIATALALGFSESWDQHTASGNTHIKGAQALVKRALADHQRRPLRGIELARLKFLCNAWVYMDVIARLTAVDSDESNDFDNTFLFSPDAPNMVMGDTGPPGFGIDFGMPIDARLDPLMGCANTLFPLIGRVANLVRRVCRSQTNSPAVISQANDLKLALETWDPPAFIERPEDPTTDVQHTLQTAEAYRWATLLHLHQSVPELPGPNSAELAQRVLQYLATVPLASRTVIVQIYPLMVAGCEASTSEDRQWVRDRWQAMSARMRIGVIDKSATVTEEVWRRRDAYEAQPNTRRKLVATAELMAASAHRQRGVPLVRTGEGFEEADPGRTGMVFSFVDVEGGSGGGVGEGSGVDQERFPRRRKGPERSVGGMDAAYTVRGHLHWVGVLWDWGWEILLG
;
A
#
# COMPACT_ATOMS: atom_id res chain seq x y z
N MET A 1 25.02 2.19 38.43
CA MET A 1 25.89 1.00 38.40
C MET A 1 26.47 0.93 37.01
N SER A 2 27.75 1.25 36.87
CA SER A 2 28.46 1.38 35.61
C SER A 2 29.12 0.05 35.25
N PHE A 3 28.94 -0.42 34.01
CA PHE A 3 29.64 -1.59 33.48
C PHE A 3 30.86 -1.15 32.63
N PRO A 4 32.01 -1.84 32.73
CA PRO A 4 33.24 -1.46 32.03
C PRO A 4 33.30 -2.02 30.60
N LEU A 5 33.79 -1.21 29.67
CA LEU A 5 34.14 -1.61 28.30
C LEU A 5 35.56 -2.21 28.29
N THR A 6 35.71 -3.39 27.70
CA THR A 6 37.01 -4.02 27.40
C THR A 6 37.59 -3.49 26.07
N PRO A 7 38.93 -3.30 25.96
CA PRO A 7 39.55 -2.78 24.74
C PRO A 7 39.84 -3.88 23.71
N VAL A 8 39.68 -3.54 22.42
CA VAL A 8 40.07 -4.35 21.25
C VAL A 8 41.55 -4.11 20.92
N PRO A 9 42.35 -5.13 20.55
CA PRO A 9 43.77 -4.94 20.24
C PRO A 9 43.99 -4.34 18.84
N ALA A 10 45.02 -3.49 18.74
CA ALA A 10 45.46 -2.82 17.52
C ALA A 10 46.13 -3.79 16.53
N ILE A 11 45.87 -3.61 15.23
CA ILE A 11 46.47 -4.36 14.13
C ILE A 11 47.79 -3.68 13.72
N ASP A 12 48.84 -4.48 13.60
CA ASP A 12 50.21 -4.10 13.23
C ASP A 12 50.32 -3.71 11.73
N PRO A 13 50.86 -2.54 11.38
CA PRO A 13 50.97 -2.06 9.99
C PRO A 13 52.11 -2.70 9.16
N ALA A 14 52.68 -3.84 9.57
CA ALA A 14 53.85 -4.45 8.92
C ALA A 14 53.55 -5.53 7.86
N ILE A 15 52.33 -5.65 7.32
CA ILE A 15 52.03 -6.61 6.24
C ILE A 15 51.44 -5.85 5.07
N LEU A 16 52.33 -5.41 4.16
CA LEU A 16 52.15 -5.23 2.71
C LEU A 16 53.27 -4.30 2.20
N ARG A 17 54.43 -4.91 1.91
CA ARG A 17 55.46 -4.37 1.01
C ARG A 17 55.83 -5.48 0.02
N ASP A 18 56.20 -5.05 -1.18
CA ASP A 18 56.56 -5.80 -2.41
C ASP A 18 55.39 -6.34 -3.22
N GLU A 19 55.22 -6.09 -4.52
CA GLU A 19 56.02 -5.47 -5.60
C GLU A 19 55.01 -4.75 -6.54
N GLY A 20 55.24 -3.64 -7.26
CA GLY A 20 56.30 -3.34 -8.21
C GLY A 20 55.69 -3.07 -9.60
N ILE A 21 55.53 -1.77 -9.95
CA ILE A 21 55.75 -1.09 -11.26
C ILE A 21 54.96 -1.63 -12.49
N GLU A 22 54.17 -0.82 -13.22
CA GLU A 22 54.63 0.00 -14.36
C GLU A 22 53.75 1.24 -14.64
N ASP A 23 54.45 2.33 -14.98
CA ASP A 23 54.00 3.63 -15.48
C ASP A 23 53.36 3.54 -16.87
N ASP A 24 52.39 4.42 -17.16
CA ASP A 24 52.43 5.36 -18.30
C ASP A 24 51.02 5.91 -18.57
N GLN A 25 50.80 7.20 -18.23
CA GLN A 25 50.30 8.22 -19.15
C GLN A 25 50.07 9.54 -18.41
N VAL A 26 50.91 10.50 -18.77
CA VAL A 26 50.85 11.90 -18.39
C VAL A 26 49.99 12.59 -19.45
N ASP A 27 48.91 13.23 -19.06
CA ASP A 27 48.26 14.25 -19.89
C ASP A 27 47.96 15.51 -19.07
N GLU A 28 48.45 16.60 -19.63
CA GLU A 28 48.71 17.91 -19.05
C GLU A 28 47.43 18.77 -19.12
N ILE A 29 46.79 19.07 -17.99
CA ILE A 29 45.62 19.96 -17.95
C ILE A 29 46.08 21.41 -17.80
N LEU A 30 45.83 22.17 -18.87
CA LEU A 30 45.96 23.61 -19.00
C LEU A 30 45.28 24.38 -17.86
N ARG A 31 46.04 25.28 -17.25
CA ARG A 31 45.58 26.34 -16.36
C ARG A 31 44.77 27.37 -17.15
N SER A 32 43.58 27.68 -16.67
CA SER A 32 42.87 28.93 -16.97
C SER A 32 42.41 29.59 -15.67
N ASP A 33 43.14 30.63 -15.28
CA ASP A 33 42.77 31.59 -14.25
C ASP A 33 41.52 32.36 -14.68
N SER A 34 40.54 32.52 -13.77
CA SER A 34 39.67 33.70 -13.65
C SER A 34 38.82 33.63 -12.37
N LEU A 35 39.33 34.29 -11.32
CA LEU A 35 38.64 35.16 -10.34
C LEU A 35 37.20 34.82 -9.91
N LEU A 36 36.99 34.59 -8.60
CA LEU A 36 36.30 35.53 -7.68
C LEU A 36 36.25 34.98 -6.22
N ASP A 37 36.84 35.79 -5.32
CA ASP A 37 36.68 35.94 -3.86
C ASP A 37 36.24 34.76 -2.96
N GLY A 38 37.20 34.27 -2.17
CA GLY A 38 36.98 33.61 -0.89
C GLY A 38 37.82 34.29 0.21
N PRO A 39 37.32 34.43 1.45
CA PRO A 39 38.01 35.19 2.49
C PRO A 39 39.29 34.48 2.97
N GLN A 40 40.40 35.23 2.93
CA GLN A 40 41.73 34.81 3.33
C GLN A 40 41.79 34.46 4.82
N PHE A 41 42.21 33.22 5.15
CA PHE A 41 42.67 32.85 6.48
C PHE A 41 44.18 32.96 6.56
N SER A 42 44.65 33.96 7.30
CA SER A 42 46.06 34.18 7.63
C SER A 42 46.55 33.09 8.60
N SER A 43 47.56 32.31 8.20
CA SER A 43 48.28 31.41 9.11
C SER A 43 49.28 32.22 9.96
N PRO A 44 49.32 32.07 11.30
CA PRO A 44 50.43 32.58 12.08
C PRO A 44 51.59 31.59 12.08
N SER A 45 52.76 32.13 11.79
CA SER A 45 54.08 31.55 11.87
C SER A 45 54.43 30.97 13.24
N SER A 46 55.23 29.91 13.20
CA SER A 46 55.99 29.28 14.26
C SER A 46 56.74 30.29 15.16
N GLY A 47 56.46 30.20 16.47
CA GLY A 47 57.15 30.94 17.53
C GLY A 47 57.33 30.07 18.76
N HIS A 48 58.56 30.04 19.27
CA HIS A 48 59.08 29.17 20.32
C HIS A 48 58.29 29.21 21.65
N SER A 49 57.98 28.02 22.17
CA SER A 49 57.34 27.83 23.48
C SER A 49 58.35 28.02 24.63
N SER A 50 58.15 29.05 25.44
CA SER A 50 58.70 29.15 26.79
C SER A 50 57.57 28.86 27.78
N THR A 51 57.73 27.83 28.59
CA THR A 51 56.74 27.39 29.59
C THR A 51 56.69 28.36 30.77
N SER A 52 55.50 28.89 31.06
CA SER A 52 55.17 29.53 32.34
C SER A 52 53.79 29.04 32.79
N PRO A 53 53.60 28.68 34.08
CA PRO A 53 52.32 28.17 34.55
C PRO A 53 51.29 29.29 34.62
N LEU A 54 50.11 29.06 34.03
CA LEU A 54 48.98 29.99 34.02
C LEU A 54 48.45 30.22 35.44
N SER A 55 48.10 31.46 35.74
CA SER A 55 47.48 31.86 37.01
C SER A 55 46.02 31.38 37.05
N ALA A 56 45.50 31.10 38.25
CA ALA A 56 44.10 30.71 38.46
C ALA A 56 43.07 31.74 37.92
N THR A 57 43.49 32.98 37.69
CA THR A 57 42.69 34.04 37.06
C THR A 57 42.55 33.87 35.54
N ASP A 58 43.51 33.26 34.85
CA ASP A 58 43.46 33.06 33.38
C ASP A 58 42.50 31.93 32.99
N ILE A 59 42.31 30.96 33.90
CA ILE A 59 41.33 29.89 33.72
C ILE A 59 39.91 30.48 33.75
N GLN A 60 39.62 31.45 34.63
CA GLN A 60 38.28 32.04 34.73
C GLN A 60 37.87 32.85 33.48
N SER A 61 38.82 33.38 32.69
CA SER A 61 38.52 34.05 31.43
C SER A 61 38.16 33.10 30.28
N LEU A 62 38.61 31.84 30.32
CA LEU A 62 38.23 30.82 29.33
C LEU A 62 36.77 30.36 29.46
N TRP A 63 36.16 30.53 30.64
CA TRP A 63 34.78 30.15 30.92
C TRP A 63 33.74 31.27 30.67
N ARG A 64 34.17 32.46 30.20
CA ARG A 64 33.27 33.59 29.88
C ARG A 64 33.07 33.86 28.39
N GLY A 65 33.56 32.97 27.51
CA GLY A 65 33.16 32.97 26.09
C GLY A 65 31.81 32.26 25.88
N PRO A 66 31.04 32.58 24.82
CA PRO A 66 29.79 31.89 24.57
C PRO A 66 30.07 30.40 24.34
N VAL A 67 29.49 29.55 25.21
CA VAL A 67 29.64 28.08 25.25
C VAL A 67 28.93 27.40 24.05
N THR A 68 28.77 28.09 22.93
CA THR A 68 28.06 27.62 21.73
C THR A 68 28.92 26.76 20.81
N TYR A 69 30.26 26.79 20.93
CA TYR A 69 31.16 26.03 20.06
C TYR A 69 31.48 24.61 20.55
N LEU A 70 31.13 24.23 21.78
CA LEU A 70 31.42 22.90 22.33
C LEU A 70 30.32 21.86 22.06
N TYR A 71 29.22 22.27 21.41
CA TYR A 71 28.11 21.39 21.05
C TYR A 71 27.69 21.57 19.58
N SER A 72 28.65 21.68 18.65
CA SER A 72 28.34 21.51 17.23
C SER A 72 27.92 20.07 17.00
N GLN A 73 26.60 19.83 16.88
CA GLN A 73 26.11 18.53 16.42
C GLN A 73 26.72 18.25 15.04
N PRO A 74 27.19 17.01 14.77
CA PRO A 74 27.70 16.66 13.45
C PRO A 74 26.65 16.97 12.39
N TYR A 75 27.02 17.80 11.41
CA TYR A 75 26.14 18.14 10.29
C TYR A 75 26.18 16.99 9.27
N PHE A 76 25.19 16.11 9.34
CA PHE A 76 25.01 15.05 8.35
C PHE A 76 24.18 15.57 7.18
N THR A 77 24.53 15.16 5.96
CA THR A 77 23.68 15.44 4.78
C THR A 77 22.34 14.72 4.93
N GLN A 78 21.27 15.27 4.33
CA GLN A 78 19.91 14.75 4.52
C GLN A 78 19.74 13.30 4.03
N ASP A 79 20.54 12.90 3.04
CA ASP A 79 20.61 11.60 2.38
C ASP A 79 21.71 10.69 2.96
N SER A 80 22.42 11.13 4.01
CA SER A 80 23.43 10.29 4.66
C SER A 80 22.82 9.02 5.26
N PRO A 81 23.58 7.91 5.34
CA PRO A 81 23.14 6.67 5.99
C PRO A 81 22.62 6.88 7.42
N GLU A 82 23.23 7.78 8.18
CA GLU A 82 22.85 8.11 9.56
C GLU A 82 21.47 8.78 9.60
N MET A 83 21.24 9.77 8.73
CA MET A 83 19.96 10.48 8.65
C MET A 83 18.84 9.59 8.13
N LEU A 84 19.12 8.74 7.13
CA LEU A 84 18.14 7.78 6.62
C LEU A 84 17.80 6.71 7.66
N THR A 85 18.78 6.21 8.41
CA THR A 85 18.55 5.29 9.53
C THR A 85 17.68 5.94 10.61
N PHE A 86 18.00 7.19 10.99
CA PHE A 86 17.20 7.94 11.96
C PHE A 86 15.75 8.14 11.49
N ARG A 87 15.56 8.50 10.22
CA ARG A 87 14.22 8.67 9.62
C ARG A 87 13.45 7.36 9.57
N PHE A 88 14.13 6.27 9.23
CA PHE A 88 13.52 4.95 9.23
C PHE A 88 12.98 4.60 10.63
N ASP A 89 13.83 4.73 11.65
CA ASP A 89 13.47 4.45 13.04
C ASP A 89 12.33 5.36 13.54
N ARG A 90 12.42 6.68 13.31
CA ARG A 90 11.54 7.66 13.96
C ARG A 90 10.28 8.02 13.19
N LEU A 91 10.29 7.87 11.88
CA LEU A 91 9.19 8.30 11.02
C LEU A 91 8.57 7.09 10.30
N THR A 92 9.38 6.32 9.58
CA THR A 92 8.86 5.29 8.67
C THR A 92 8.32 4.06 9.38
N CYS A 93 9.03 3.52 10.38
CA CYS A 93 8.58 2.35 11.12
C CYS A 93 7.19 2.53 11.72
N GLY A 94 6.88 3.73 12.22
CA GLY A 94 5.63 4.01 12.91
C GLY A 94 4.37 3.95 12.02
N ILE A 95 4.53 4.06 10.70
CA ILE A 95 3.42 3.93 9.73
C ILE A 95 3.36 2.53 9.11
N LEU A 96 4.34 1.68 9.38
CA LEU A 96 4.44 0.30 8.89
C LEU A 96 3.93 -0.74 9.90
N SER A 97 3.48 -0.31 11.08
CA SER A 97 2.89 -1.19 12.07
C SER A 97 1.94 -0.47 13.02
N ILE A 98 0.83 -1.12 13.36
CA ILE A 98 -0.08 -0.65 14.41
C ILE A 98 0.48 -0.92 15.82
N MET A 99 1.58 -1.66 15.96
CA MET A 99 2.24 -1.90 17.24
C MET A 99 3.62 -1.24 17.20
N ASP A 100 3.75 -0.08 17.86
CA ASP A 100 4.98 0.73 17.82
C ASP A 100 5.61 0.91 19.19
N GLY A 101 5.32 0.00 20.13
CA GLY A 101 6.00 -0.07 21.41
C GLY A 101 7.51 -0.31 21.24
N PRO A 102 8.32 -0.04 22.28
CA PRO A 102 9.80 -0.08 22.19
C PRO A 102 10.37 -1.35 21.58
N ASN A 103 9.69 -2.50 21.78
CA ASN A 103 10.12 -3.80 21.28
C ASN A 103 9.07 -4.49 20.37
N GLU A 104 7.96 -3.82 20.05
CA GLU A 104 6.83 -4.46 19.35
C GLU A 104 6.90 -4.35 17.83
N ASN A 105 7.50 -3.27 17.31
CA ASN A 105 7.51 -3.02 15.88
C ASN A 105 8.47 -4.00 15.15
N PRO A 106 7.95 -4.91 14.30
CA PRO A 106 8.76 -5.93 13.64
C PRO A 106 9.74 -5.34 12.62
N TRP A 107 9.48 -4.15 12.08
CA TRP A 107 10.41 -3.47 11.19
C TRP A 107 11.69 -3.06 11.93
N ARG A 108 11.57 -2.68 13.22
CA ARG A 108 12.73 -2.39 14.07
C ARG A 108 13.37 -3.65 14.65
N SER A 109 12.57 -4.59 15.15
CA SER A 109 13.10 -5.73 15.92
C SER A 109 13.50 -6.92 15.06
N LEU A 110 12.88 -7.12 13.87
CA LEU A 110 13.09 -8.29 13.02
C LEU A 110 13.76 -7.94 11.69
N ILE A 111 13.31 -6.86 11.03
CA ILE A 111 13.74 -6.51 9.66
C ILE A 111 15.00 -5.67 9.67
N TRP A 112 15.11 -4.63 10.50
CA TRP A 112 16.29 -3.78 10.54
C TRP A 112 17.59 -4.56 10.84
N PRO A 113 17.66 -5.47 11.85
CA PRO A 113 18.86 -6.26 12.08
C PRO A 113 19.18 -7.21 10.92
N LEU A 114 18.16 -7.65 10.16
CA LEU A 114 18.35 -8.44 8.95
C LEU A 114 18.88 -7.59 7.80
N ALA A 115 18.43 -6.34 7.69
CA ALA A 115 18.88 -5.39 6.68
C ALA A 115 20.38 -5.10 6.81
N GLN A 116 20.90 -5.02 8.04
CA GLN A 116 22.35 -4.85 8.29
C GLN A 116 23.21 -6.01 7.74
N GLN A 117 22.60 -7.16 7.44
CA GLN A 117 23.27 -8.35 6.92
C GLN A 117 22.99 -8.60 5.43
N SER A 118 22.18 -7.77 4.79
CA SER A 118 21.75 -7.95 3.40
C SER A 118 21.76 -6.61 2.67
N PRO A 119 22.72 -6.37 1.74
CA PRO A 119 22.76 -5.15 0.94
C PRO A 119 21.46 -4.89 0.17
N ALA A 120 20.83 -5.95 -0.34
CA ALA A 120 19.57 -5.87 -1.05
C ALA A 120 18.45 -5.30 -0.15
N LEU A 121 18.31 -5.86 1.05
CA LEU A 121 17.29 -5.43 2.02
C LEU A 121 17.60 -4.04 2.58
N TYR A 122 18.86 -3.76 2.90
CA TYR A 122 19.31 -2.44 3.35
C TYR A 122 18.87 -1.37 2.36
N HIS A 123 19.23 -1.53 1.09
CA HIS A 123 18.86 -0.56 0.07
C HIS A 123 17.34 -0.48 -0.16
N ALA A 124 16.58 -1.57 -0.02
CA ALA A 124 15.11 -1.50 -0.10
C ALA A 124 14.50 -0.67 1.03
N VAL A 125 14.94 -0.89 2.27
CA VAL A 125 14.47 -0.15 3.45
C VAL A 125 14.85 1.33 3.37
N THR A 126 16.06 1.61 2.89
CA THR A 126 16.55 2.97 2.70
C THR A 126 15.79 3.68 1.57
N ALA A 127 15.49 3.01 0.46
CA ALA A 127 14.66 3.55 -0.61
C ALA A 127 13.26 3.93 -0.10
N MET A 128 12.59 2.99 0.58
CA MET A 128 11.29 3.20 1.22
C MET A 128 11.28 4.44 2.12
N THR A 129 12.32 4.60 2.94
CA THR A 129 12.48 5.72 3.87
C THR A 129 12.71 7.05 3.15
N ALA A 130 13.52 7.04 2.11
CA ALA A 130 13.80 8.22 1.29
C ALA A 130 12.53 8.68 0.56
N TYR A 131 11.74 7.75 -0.01
CA TYR A 131 10.45 8.08 -0.63
C TYR A 131 9.45 8.65 0.38
N HIS A 132 9.29 8.02 1.56
CA HIS A 132 8.43 8.56 2.62
C HIS A 132 8.84 9.99 3.04
N SER A 133 10.14 10.23 3.15
CA SER A 133 10.67 11.55 3.55
C SER A 133 10.69 12.57 2.40
N SER A 134 10.46 12.14 1.16
CA SER A 134 10.54 13.00 -0.02
C SER A 134 9.41 14.04 -0.11
N THR A 135 8.31 13.79 0.59
CA THR A 135 7.20 14.74 0.74
C THR A 135 7.68 16.03 1.41
N ASP A 136 8.51 15.92 2.45
CA ASP A 136 9.08 17.07 3.17
C ASP A 136 10.40 17.54 2.54
N ILE A 137 11.18 16.61 1.99
CA ILE A 137 12.53 16.87 1.47
C ILE A 137 12.65 16.31 0.06
N PRO A 138 12.25 17.08 -0.98
CA PRO A 138 12.13 16.57 -2.35
C PRO A 138 13.41 15.94 -2.92
N ILE A 139 14.59 16.39 -2.49
CA ILE A 139 15.88 15.84 -2.94
C ILE A 139 16.05 14.35 -2.59
N LEU A 140 15.39 13.87 -1.52
CA LEU A 140 15.44 12.45 -1.13
C LEU A 140 14.74 11.53 -2.12
N ARG A 141 13.92 12.04 -3.04
CA ARG A 141 13.36 11.22 -4.12
C ARG A 141 14.45 10.65 -5.03
N VAL A 142 15.53 11.40 -5.27
CA VAL A 142 16.66 10.94 -6.09
C VAL A 142 17.39 9.81 -5.36
N ALA A 143 17.73 10.01 -4.08
CA ALA A 143 18.33 8.98 -3.23
C ALA A 143 17.45 7.71 -3.14
N GLY A 144 16.14 7.87 -3.05
CA GLY A 144 15.18 6.78 -3.07
C GLY A 144 15.27 5.94 -4.34
N HIS A 145 15.35 6.58 -5.50
CA HIS A 145 15.51 5.91 -6.78
C HIS A 145 16.84 5.16 -6.89
N GLU A 146 17.95 5.78 -6.49
CA GLU A 146 19.28 5.15 -6.49
C GLU A 146 19.32 3.89 -5.62
N HIS A 147 18.79 3.98 -4.39
CA HIS A 147 18.69 2.84 -3.49
C HIS A 147 17.73 1.76 -4.00
N LYS A 148 16.58 2.14 -4.60
CA LYS A 148 15.66 1.16 -5.21
C LYS A 148 16.37 0.38 -6.32
N GLN A 149 17.11 1.07 -7.20
CA GLN A 149 17.88 0.41 -8.26
C GLN A 149 18.99 -0.50 -7.71
N ALA A 150 19.74 -0.05 -6.70
CA ALA A 150 20.76 -0.87 -6.06
C ALA A 150 20.16 -2.13 -5.43
N SER A 151 19.05 -2.00 -4.71
CA SER A 151 18.33 -3.12 -4.10
C SER A 151 17.91 -4.16 -5.14
N ILE A 152 17.32 -3.73 -6.26
CA ILE A 152 16.90 -4.62 -7.36
C ILE A 152 18.10 -5.38 -7.95
N ARG A 153 19.26 -4.75 -8.12
CA ARG A 153 20.47 -5.44 -8.58
C ARG A 153 20.93 -6.48 -7.56
N TYR A 154 21.05 -6.11 -6.29
CA TYR A 154 21.52 -7.02 -5.25
C TYR A 154 20.57 -8.20 -4.99
N ILE A 155 19.25 -8.03 -5.07
CA ILE A 155 18.32 -9.18 -4.95
C ILE A 155 18.45 -10.14 -6.14
N GLN A 156 18.63 -9.61 -7.36
CA GLN A 156 18.82 -10.44 -8.56
C GLN A 156 20.12 -11.25 -8.48
N GLU A 157 21.22 -10.60 -8.10
CA GLU A 157 22.51 -11.26 -7.87
C GLU A 157 22.40 -12.27 -6.73
N GLY A 158 21.78 -11.89 -5.61
CA GLY A 158 21.59 -12.75 -4.44
C GLY A 158 20.79 -14.02 -4.72
N ILE A 159 19.75 -13.92 -5.56
CA ILE A 159 18.96 -15.07 -6.01
C ILE A 159 19.76 -15.93 -6.99
N ARG A 160 20.44 -15.33 -7.97
CA ARG A 160 21.24 -16.04 -8.98
C ARG A 160 22.39 -16.83 -8.36
N ASP A 161 23.10 -16.19 -7.43
CA ASP A 161 24.31 -16.71 -6.82
C ASP A 161 24.00 -17.52 -5.55
N ASN A 162 22.70 -17.63 -5.19
CA ASN A 162 22.21 -18.31 -3.99
C ASN A 162 22.90 -17.83 -2.69
N SER A 163 23.24 -16.55 -2.64
CA SER A 163 23.98 -15.90 -1.54
C SER A 163 23.07 -15.23 -0.51
N MET A 164 21.76 -15.24 -0.73
CA MET A 164 20.76 -14.63 0.13
C MET A 164 19.72 -15.64 0.63
N THR A 165 19.36 -15.54 1.91
CA THR A 165 18.31 -16.40 2.49
C THR A 165 16.92 -16.02 1.99
N ASP A 166 15.98 -16.96 2.03
CA ASP A 166 14.58 -16.69 1.66
C ASP A 166 13.96 -15.58 2.49
N GLN A 167 14.26 -15.51 3.79
CA GLN A 167 13.74 -14.43 4.63
C GLN A 167 14.26 -13.05 4.19
N MET A 168 15.53 -12.94 3.80
CA MET A 168 16.10 -11.70 3.26
C MET A 168 15.46 -11.36 1.91
N ALA A 169 15.26 -12.35 1.03
CA ALA A 169 14.64 -12.16 -0.26
C ALA A 169 13.17 -11.69 -0.14
N ILE A 170 12.39 -12.34 0.72
CA ILE A 170 10.98 -11.97 1.00
C ILE A 170 10.92 -10.57 1.59
N ALA A 171 11.72 -10.28 2.63
CA ALA A 171 11.75 -8.95 3.25
C ALA A 171 12.12 -7.86 2.23
N THR A 172 13.09 -8.13 1.35
CA THR A 172 13.52 -7.18 0.31
C THR A 172 12.39 -6.93 -0.68
N ALA A 173 11.73 -7.99 -1.16
CA ALA A 173 10.61 -7.86 -2.09
C ALA A 173 9.43 -7.11 -1.46
N LEU A 174 9.08 -7.36 -0.20
CA LEU A 174 8.01 -6.64 0.49
C LEU A 174 8.37 -5.15 0.70
N ALA A 175 9.60 -4.85 1.11
CA ALA A 175 10.08 -3.47 1.24
C ALA A 175 10.09 -2.72 -0.10
N LEU A 176 10.45 -3.39 -1.20
CA LEU A 176 10.34 -2.84 -2.56
C LEU A 176 8.88 -2.61 -2.98
N GLY A 177 7.96 -3.49 -2.59
CA GLY A 177 6.52 -3.32 -2.80
C GLY A 177 5.97 -2.03 -2.15
N PHE A 178 6.32 -1.79 -0.88
CA PHE A 178 6.00 -0.51 -0.21
C PHE A 178 6.72 0.68 -0.85
N SER A 179 8.00 0.54 -1.19
CA SER A 179 8.78 1.61 -1.83
C SER A 179 8.15 2.07 -3.14
N GLU A 180 7.67 1.14 -3.96
CA GLU A 180 7.02 1.43 -5.23
C GLU A 180 5.68 2.15 -5.06
N SER A 181 4.86 1.71 -4.10
CA SER A 181 3.59 2.38 -3.81
C SER A 181 3.78 3.79 -3.26
N TRP A 182 4.88 4.07 -2.57
CA TRP A 182 5.19 5.41 -2.07
C TRP A 182 5.98 6.30 -3.03
N ASP A 183 6.57 5.74 -4.09
CA ASP A 183 7.19 6.53 -5.15
C ASP A 183 6.12 7.04 -6.14
N GLN A 184 5.35 6.11 -6.70
CA GLN A 184 4.39 6.41 -7.77
C GLN A 184 3.02 6.81 -7.23
N HIS A 185 2.63 6.32 -6.05
CA HIS A 185 1.30 6.50 -5.42
C HIS A 185 0.11 5.92 -6.20
N THR A 186 0.33 5.52 -7.45
CA THR A 186 -0.68 4.99 -8.38
C THR A 186 -0.33 3.60 -8.89
N ALA A 187 0.67 2.94 -8.31
CA ALA A 187 1.03 1.55 -8.57
C ALA A 187 1.13 0.78 -7.25
N SER A 188 0.70 -0.47 -7.23
CA SER A 188 0.58 -1.27 -6.00
C SER A 188 1.85 -2.04 -5.61
N GLY A 189 2.90 -2.00 -6.44
CA GLY A 189 4.10 -2.84 -6.23
C GLY A 189 3.86 -4.33 -6.50
N ASN A 190 2.80 -4.67 -7.24
CA ASN A 190 2.32 -6.05 -7.46
C ASN A 190 3.39 -7.01 -7.98
N THR A 191 4.32 -6.52 -8.81
CA THR A 191 5.43 -7.31 -9.36
C THR A 191 6.32 -7.88 -8.25
N HIS A 192 6.64 -7.07 -7.25
CA HIS A 192 7.44 -7.47 -6.10
C HIS A 192 6.65 -8.41 -5.16
N ILE A 193 5.36 -8.12 -4.93
CA ILE A 193 4.48 -8.92 -4.07
C ILE A 193 4.28 -10.33 -4.66
N LYS A 194 4.00 -10.43 -5.97
CA LYS A 194 3.92 -11.70 -6.70
C LYS A 194 5.25 -12.44 -6.71
N GLY A 195 6.37 -11.73 -6.90
CA GLY A 195 7.70 -12.31 -6.82
C GLY A 195 8.01 -12.96 -5.45
N ALA A 196 7.54 -12.36 -4.36
CA ALA A 196 7.71 -12.87 -3.00
C ALA A 196 6.92 -14.17 -2.74
N GLN A 197 5.81 -14.41 -3.45
CA GLN A 197 4.93 -15.56 -3.21
C GLN A 197 5.68 -16.90 -3.34
N ALA A 198 6.52 -17.07 -4.36
CA ALA A 198 7.30 -18.29 -4.57
C ALA A 198 8.31 -18.52 -3.43
N LEU A 199 8.90 -17.44 -2.91
CA LEU A 199 9.85 -17.49 -1.81
C LEU A 199 9.16 -17.84 -0.48
N VAL A 200 7.98 -17.27 -0.21
CA VAL A 200 7.16 -17.60 0.97
C VAL A 200 6.80 -19.09 0.96
N LYS A 201 6.35 -19.61 -0.18
CA LYS A 201 6.05 -21.05 -0.35
C LYS A 201 7.25 -21.93 -0.03
N ARG A 202 8.43 -21.57 -0.57
CA ARG A 202 9.68 -22.31 -0.32
C ARG A 202 10.07 -22.26 1.15
N ALA A 203 10.05 -21.08 1.76
CA ALA A 203 10.40 -20.89 3.17
C ALA A 203 9.48 -21.67 4.12
N LEU A 204 8.17 -21.75 3.83
CA LEU A 204 7.23 -22.56 4.61
C LEU A 204 7.47 -24.06 4.44
N ALA A 205 7.71 -24.54 3.23
CA ALA A 205 8.05 -25.94 2.98
C ALA A 205 9.36 -26.34 3.68
N ASP A 206 10.35 -25.45 3.69
CA ASP A 206 11.61 -25.66 4.38
C ASP A 206 11.43 -25.62 5.90
N HIS A 207 10.58 -24.74 6.43
CA HIS A 207 10.22 -24.73 7.85
C HIS A 207 9.58 -26.05 8.30
N GLN A 208 8.68 -26.63 7.51
CA GLN A 208 8.07 -27.94 7.81
C GLN A 208 9.11 -29.06 7.89
N ARG A 209 10.14 -29.02 7.03
CA ARG A 209 11.23 -30.01 7.03
C ARG A 209 12.28 -29.74 8.11
N ARG A 210 12.55 -28.46 8.39
CA ARG A 210 13.57 -27.96 9.31
C ARG A 210 12.97 -26.82 10.15
N PRO A 211 12.28 -27.17 11.26
CA PRO A 211 11.57 -26.18 12.07
C PRO A 211 12.50 -25.10 12.62
N LEU A 212 12.21 -23.86 12.23
CA LEU A 212 12.83 -22.64 12.76
C LEU A 212 12.34 -22.38 14.19
N ARG A 213 13.14 -21.66 14.99
CA ARG A 213 12.82 -21.28 16.37
C ARG A 213 13.25 -19.84 16.65
N GLY A 214 12.76 -19.29 17.78
CA GLY A 214 13.17 -17.97 18.25
C GLY A 214 12.95 -16.86 17.21
N ILE A 215 13.97 -16.05 16.99
CA ILE A 215 13.90 -14.87 16.12
C ILE A 215 13.61 -15.22 14.65
N GLU A 216 14.13 -16.34 14.15
CA GLU A 216 13.95 -16.74 12.75
C GLU A 216 12.51 -17.20 12.49
N LEU A 217 11.89 -17.87 13.47
CA LEU A 217 10.48 -18.24 13.42
C LEU A 217 9.58 -17.00 13.49
N ALA A 218 9.86 -16.10 14.43
CA ALA A 218 9.12 -14.84 14.57
C ALA A 218 9.18 -14.01 13.28
N ARG A 219 10.37 -13.94 12.66
CA ARG A 219 10.57 -13.25 11.38
C ARG A 219 9.82 -13.92 10.24
N LEU A 220 9.88 -15.25 10.12
CA LEU A 220 9.12 -15.96 9.09
C LEU A 220 7.61 -15.72 9.25
N LYS A 221 7.07 -15.83 10.47
CA LYS A 221 5.66 -15.55 10.77
C LYS A 221 5.26 -14.12 10.35
N PHE A 222 6.06 -13.13 10.72
CA PHE A 222 5.83 -11.74 10.30
C PHE A 222 5.85 -11.59 8.77
N LEU A 223 6.85 -12.15 8.09
CA LEU A 223 6.97 -12.06 6.62
C LEU A 223 5.80 -12.73 5.89
N CYS A 224 5.31 -13.87 6.39
CA CYS A 224 4.12 -14.52 5.86
C CYS A 224 2.87 -13.65 6.02
N ASN A 225 2.63 -13.10 7.22
CA ASN A 225 1.50 -12.20 7.47
C ASN A 225 1.59 -10.91 6.63
N ALA A 226 2.78 -10.30 6.55
CA ALA A 226 3.00 -9.11 5.75
C ALA A 226 2.80 -9.36 4.26
N TRP A 227 3.21 -10.53 3.76
CA TRP A 227 2.92 -10.95 2.39
C TRP A 227 1.40 -11.09 2.16
N VAL A 228 0.66 -11.77 3.05
CA VAL A 228 -0.81 -11.90 2.92
C VAL A 228 -1.48 -10.54 2.92
N TYR A 229 -1.12 -9.67 3.86
CA TYR A 229 -1.64 -8.31 3.94
C TYR A 229 -1.44 -7.57 2.61
N MET A 230 -0.19 -7.50 2.12
CA MET A 230 0.18 -6.81 0.87
C MET A 230 -0.53 -7.40 -0.35
N ASP A 231 -0.60 -8.72 -0.45
CA ASP A 231 -1.25 -9.43 -1.55
C ASP A 231 -2.77 -9.16 -1.57
N VAL A 232 -3.44 -9.18 -0.42
CA VAL A 232 -4.88 -8.90 -0.32
C VAL A 232 -5.18 -7.44 -0.68
N ILE A 233 -4.47 -6.48 -0.12
CA ILE A 233 -4.74 -5.05 -0.39
C ILE A 233 -4.43 -4.65 -1.83
N ALA A 234 -3.38 -5.23 -2.44
CA ALA A 234 -3.07 -4.98 -3.85
C ALA A 234 -4.17 -5.54 -4.76
N ARG A 235 -4.75 -6.70 -4.43
CA ARG A 235 -5.83 -7.32 -5.22
C ARG A 235 -7.11 -6.51 -5.27
N LEU A 236 -7.38 -5.66 -4.27
CA LEU A 236 -8.57 -4.81 -4.23
C LEU A 236 -8.60 -3.79 -5.38
N THR A 237 -7.44 -3.35 -5.85
CA THR A 237 -7.32 -2.38 -6.95
C THR A 237 -6.71 -2.98 -8.22
N ALA A 238 -6.08 -4.15 -8.13
CA ALA A 238 -5.43 -4.79 -9.26
C ALA A 238 -6.42 -5.15 -10.36
N VAL A 239 -6.09 -4.75 -11.59
CA VAL A 239 -6.94 -5.01 -12.75
C VAL A 239 -6.40 -6.09 -13.68
N ASP A 240 -5.31 -6.74 -13.30
CA ASP A 240 -4.67 -7.83 -14.03
C ASP A 240 -5.59 -9.04 -14.23
N SER A 241 -5.63 -9.52 -15.48
CA SER A 241 -6.50 -10.56 -16.04
C SER A 241 -6.09 -12.00 -15.74
N ASP A 242 -5.06 -12.20 -14.94
CA ASP A 242 -4.44 -13.51 -14.79
C ASP A 242 -5.19 -14.37 -13.77
N GLU A 243 -6.07 -15.25 -14.26
CA GLU A 243 -6.82 -16.24 -13.46
C GLU A 243 -5.90 -17.29 -12.80
N SER A 244 -4.64 -17.43 -13.26
CA SER A 244 -3.66 -18.27 -12.57
C SER A 244 -3.24 -17.69 -11.22
N ASN A 245 -3.45 -16.38 -11.02
CA ASN A 245 -3.27 -15.68 -9.74
C ASN A 245 -4.55 -15.69 -8.90
N ASP A 246 -5.26 -16.82 -8.82
CA ASP A 246 -6.30 -16.99 -7.79
C ASP A 246 -5.64 -17.03 -6.40
N PHE A 247 -6.33 -16.48 -5.41
CA PHE A 247 -5.86 -16.30 -4.05
C PHE A 247 -5.83 -17.66 -3.35
N ASP A 248 -6.84 -18.49 -3.59
CA ASP A 248 -6.88 -19.88 -3.13
C ASP A 248 -5.81 -20.74 -3.83
N ASN A 249 -5.38 -20.38 -5.05
CA ASN A 249 -4.26 -21.03 -5.74
C ASN A 249 -2.87 -20.66 -5.17
N THR A 250 -2.82 -19.84 -4.13
CA THR A 250 -1.56 -19.47 -3.46
C THR A 250 -0.96 -20.63 -2.66
N PHE A 251 -1.59 -21.81 -2.56
CA PHE A 251 -1.17 -22.97 -1.75
C PHE A 251 -0.99 -22.69 -0.24
N LEU A 252 -1.02 -21.42 0.18
CA LEU A 252 -0.99 -20.99 1.58
C LEU A 252 -2.34 -21.17 2.27
N PHE A 253 -3.41 -21.25 1.49
CA PHE A 253 -4.76 -21.37 1.98
C PHE A 253 -5.35 -22.67 1.46
N SER A 254 -5.91 -23.47 2.36
CA SER A 254 -6.83 -24.54 1.96
C SER A 254 -8.07 -23.90 1.32
N PRO A 255 -8.76 -24.58 0.38
CA PRO A 255 -10.09 -24.16 -0.06
C PRO A 255 -11.06 -23.99 1.13
N ASP A 256 -10.89 -24.83 2.14
CA ASP A 256 -11.63 -24.77 3.39
C ASP A 256 -11.21 -23.55 4.23
N ALA A 257 -12.15 -22.97 4.99
CA ALA A 257 -11.85 -21.86 5.89
C ALA A 257 -10.73 -22.27 6.88
N PRO A 258 -9.75 -21.39 7.16
CA PRO A 258 -8.74 -21.69 8.16
C PRO A 258 -9.42 -21.96 9.50
N ASN A 259 -9.27 -23.18 10.02
CA ASN A 259 -9.77 -23.50 11.35
C ASN A 259 -9.05 -22.59 12.36
N MET A 260 -9.81 -21.95 13.26
CA MET A 260 -9.20 -21.39 14.46
C MET A 260 -8.56 -22.53 15.24
N VAL A 261 -7.23 -22.59 15.22
CA VAL A 261 -6.48 -23.58 15.99
C VAL A 261 -6.34 -23.08 17.42
N MET A 262 -7.05 -23.73 18.34
CA MET A 262 -6.87 -23.54 19.78
C MET A 262 -5.48 -24.06 20.17
N GLY A 263 -4.71 -23.29 20.93
CA GLY A 263 -3.42 -23.74 21.45
C GLY A 263 -3.59 -24.87 22.49
N ASP A 264 -2.69 -25.85 22.48
CA ASP A 264 -2.77 -27.06 23.32
C ASP A 264 -2.67 -26.81 24.83
N THR A 265 -2.11 -25.67 25.27
CA THR A 265 -2.04 -25.27 26.69
C THR A 265 -1.87 -23.75 26.82
N GLY A 266 -2.96 -22.99 26.85
CA GLY A 266 -2.94 -21.54 27.03
C GLY A 266 -4.26 -20.86 26.61
N PRO A 267 -4.38 -19.52 26.76
CA PRO A 267 -5.46 -18.80 26.11
C PRO A 267 -5.38 -19.03 24.58
N PRO A 268 -6.52 -19.20 23.90
CA PRO A 268 -6.51 -19.46 22.47
C PRO A 268 -5.91 -18.28 21.72
N GLY A 269 -4.91 -18.56 20.88
CA GLY A 269 -4.39 -17.60 19.93
C GLY A 269 -5.33 -17.42 18.73
N PHE A 270 -5.06 -16.42 17.91
CA PHE A 270 -5.80 -16.20 16.67
C PHE A 270 -4.84 -15.81 15.54
N GLY A 271 -5.11 -16.32 14.34
CA GLY A 271 -4.34 -15.96 13.16
C GLY A 271 -4.42 -16.97 12.05
N ILE A 272 -3.65 -16.71 11.00
CA ILE A 272 -3.55 -17.58 9.84
C ILE A 272 -2.65 -18.75 10.21
N ASP A 273 -3.16 -19.97 10.02
CA ASP A 273 -2.40 -21.19 10.25
C ASP A 273 -1.43 -21.44 9.08
N PHE A 274 -0.15 -21.19 9.33
CA PHE A 274 0.95 -21.53 8.43
C PHE A 274 1.72 -22.78 8.89
N GLY A 275 1.16 -23.60 9.79
CA GLY A 275 1.89 -24.65 10.49
C GLY A 275 2.88 -24.11 11.53
N MET A 276 2.61 -22.91 12.05
CA MET A 276 3.43 -22.21 13.06
C MET A 276 2.59 -21.90 14.31
N PRO A 277 3.18 -21.79 15.52
CA PRO A 277 2.43 -21.47 16.73
C PRO A 277 1.66 -20.14 16.63
N ILE A 278 0.39 -20.18 17.02
CA ILE A 278 -0.51 -19.04 17.08
C ILE A 278 -0.62 -18.56 18.52
N ASP A 279 -0.51 -17.25 18.71
CA ASP A 279 -0.58 -16.53 19.99
C ASP A 279 -1.74 -15.53 19.99
N ALA A 280 -2.03 -14.92 21.15
CA ALA A 280 -3.10 -13.94 21.30
C ALA A 280 -2.65 -12.50 21.00
N ARG A 281 -1.48 -12.33 20.38
CA ARG A 281 -0.93 -11.01 20.05
C ARG A 281 -1.56 -10.47 18.78
N LEU A 282 -1.73 -9.15 18.72
CA LEU A 282 -2.19 -8.48 17.50
C LEU A 282 -1.20 -8.72 16.35
N ASP A 283 -1.73 -8.84 15.14
CA ASP A 283 -0.90 -8.76 13.96
C ASP A 283 -0.42 -7.30 13.73
N PRO A 284 0.86 -7.07 13.43
CA PRO A 284 1.41 -5.72 13.21
C PRO A 284 0.74 -4.92 12.09
N LEU A 285 0.10 -5.55 11.11
CA LEU A 285 -0.50 -4.92 9.94
C LEU A 285 -2.02 -5.13 9.89
N MET A 286 -2.50 -6.30 10.30
CA MET A 286 -3.91 -6.68 10.23
C MET A 286 -4.64 -6.54 11.57
N GLY A 287 -3.92 -6.28 12.67
CA GLY A 287 -4.49 -6.27 14.02
C GLY A 287 -5.17 -7.58 14.37
N CYS A 288 -6.41 -7.51 14.86
CA CYS A 288 -7.22 -8.69 15.17
C CYS A 288 -8.03 -9.21 13.98
N ALA A 289 -7.89 -8.58 12.80
CA ALA A 289 -8.59 -8.98 11.59
C ALA A 289 -7.79 -9.98 10.73
N ASN A 290 -6.67 -10.51 11.21
CA ASN A 290 -5.79 -11.39 10.41
C ASN A 290 -6.51 -12.62 9.80
N THR A 291 -7.49 -13.22 10.47
CA THR A 291 -8.32 -14.32 9.94
C THR A 291 -9.39 -13.85 8.95
N LEU A 292 -9.70 -12.55 8.93
CA LEU A 292 -10.61 -11.92 7.98
C LEU A 292 -9.93 -11.66 6.63
N PHE A 293 -8.63 -11.33 6.61
CA PHE A 293 -7.90 -11.00 5.38
C PHE A 293 -7.98 -12.07 4.27
N PRO A 294 -7.92 -13.38 4.56
CA PRO A 294 -8.21 -14.40 3.56
C PRO A 294 -9.59 -14.29 2.92
N LEU A 295 -10.63 -13.93 3.69
CA LEU A 295 -11.98 -13.69 3.16
C LEU A 295 -12.01 -12.42 2.29
N ILE A 296 -11.32 -11.35 2.71
CA ILE A 296 -11.17 -10.13 1.90
C ILE A 296 -10.50 -10.44 0.56
N GLY A 297 -9.43 -11.25 0.56
CA GLY A 297 -8.74 -11.71 -0.65
C GLY A 297 -9.63 -12.50 -1.60
N ARG A 298 -10.44 -13.42 -1.07
CA ARG A 298 -11.44 -14.18 -1.86
C ARG A 298 -12.52 -13.27 -2.45
N VAL A 299 -13.01 -12.28 -1.69
CA VAL A 299 -13.95 -11.28 -2.21
C VAL A 299 -13.30 -10.44 -3.31
N ALA A 300 -12.09 -9.92 -3.10
CA ALA A 300 -11.36 -9.15 -4.12
C ALA A 300 -11.20 -9.95 -5.42
N ASN A 301 -10.91 -11.25 -5.33
CA ASN A 301 -10.85 -12.14 -6.49
C ASN A 301 -12.19 -12.32 -7.21
N LEU A 302 -13.26 -12.53 -6.44
CA LEU A 302 -14.60 -12.59 -6.99
C LEU A 302 -14.95 -11.28 -7.71
N VAL A 303 -14.68 -10.12 -7.10
CA VAL A 303 -14.88 -8.80 -7.70
C VAL A 303 -14.13 -8.67 -9.01
N ARG A 304 -12.85 -9.07 -9.07
CA ARG A 304 -12.06 -9.06 -10.31
C ARG A 304 -12.69 -9.91 -11.42
N ARG A 305 -13.27 -11.08 -11.10
CA ARG A 305 -14.02 -11.90 -12.07
C ARG A 305 -15.32 -11.24 -12.50
N VAL A 306 -16.06 -10.66 -11.55
CA VAL A 306 -17.33 -9.95 -11.77
C VAL A 306 -17.13 -8.75 -12.70
N CYS A 307 -16.08 -7.95 -12.49
CA CYS A 307 -15.74 -6.78 -13.31
C CYS A 307 -15.55 -7.12 -14.80
N ARG A 308 -15.16 -8.36 -15.11
CA ARG A 308 -14.91 -8.85 -16.48
C ARG A 308 -16.09 -9.60 -17.08
N SER A 309 -17.10 -9.91 -16.26
CA SER A 309 -18.26 -10.69 -16.67
C SER A 309 -19.44 -9.76 -16.95
N GLN A 310 -20.26 -10.11 -17.95
CA GLN A 310 -21.49 -9.36 -18.26
C GLN A 310 -22.56 -9.48 -17.18
N THR A 311 -22.73 -10.67 -16.67
CA THR A 311 -23.75 -11.04 -15.71
C THR A 311 -23.11 -11.91 -14.65
N ASN A 312 -23.75 -11.95 -13.48
CA ASN A 312 -23.36 -12.89 -12.44
C ASN A 312 -24.00 -14.25 -12.76
N SER A 313 -23.16 -15.26 -13.02
CA SER A 313 -23.66 -16.63 -13.22
C SER A 313 -24.19 -17.19 -11.89
N PRO A 314 -25.06 -18.22 -11.90
CA PRO A 314 -25.50 -18.88 -10.67
C PRO A 314 -24.34 -19.37 -9.80
N ALA A 315 -23.21 -19.79 -10.40
CA ALA A 315 -22.01 -20.19 -9.66
C ALA A 315 -21.35 -19.00 -8.94
N VAL A 316 -21.26 -17.83 -9.60
CA VAL A 316 -20.77 -16.59 -8.98
C VAL A 316 -21.67 -16.16 -7.84
N ILE A 317 -22.99 -16.21 -8.02
CA ILE A 317 -23.96 -15.85 -6.98
C ILE A 317 -23.87 -16.81 -5.79
N SER A 318 -23.75 -18.12 -6.03
CA SER A 318 -23.58 -19.12 -4.97
C SER A 318 -22.30 -18.86 -4.18
N GLN A 319 -21.17 -18.68 -4.85
CA GLN A 319 -19.89 -18.38 -4.20
C GLN A 319 -19.93 -17.06 -3.41
N ALA A 320 -20.59 -16.05 -3.95
CA ALA A 320 -20.80 -14.77 -3.27
C ALA A 320 -21.65 -14.95 -2.00
N ASN A 321 -22.68 -15.80 -2.04
CA ASN A 321 -23.50 -16.11 -0.88
C ASN A 321 -22.71 -16.85 0.20
N ASP A 322 -21.84 -17.78 -0.17
CA ASP A 322 -20.97 -18.49 0.79
C ASP A 322 -19.98 -17.52 1.47
N LEU A 323 -19.37 -16.62 0.70
CA LEU A 323 -18.50 -15.57 1.24
C LEU A 323 -19.26 -14.60 2.13
N LYS A 324 -20.48 -14.21 1.74
CA LYS A 324 -21.36 -13.36 2.55
C LYS A 324 -21.65 -14.02 3.89
N LEU A 325 -22.04 -15.30 3.90
CA LEU A 325 -22.30 -16.04 5.13
C LEU A 325 -21.05 -16.09 6.00
N ALA A 326 -19.88 -16.43 5.44
CA ALA A 326 -18.62 -16.46 6.16
C ALA A 326 -18.25 -15.11 6.81
N LEU A 327 -18.51 -13.99 6.11
CA LEU A 327 -18.29 -12.64 6.63
C LEU A 327 -19.34 -12.24 7.69
N GLU A 328 -20.57 -12.71 7.58
CA GLU A 328 -21.64 -12.46 8.55
C GLU A 328 -21.45 -13.25 9.85
N THR A 329 -20.85 -14.44 9.76
CA THR A 329 -20.54 -15.30 10.93
C THR A 329 -19.11 -15.16 11.44
N TRP A 330 -18.27 -14.34 10.81
CA TRP A 330 -16.94 -14.06 11.33
C TRP A 330 -17.06 -13.26 12.62
N ASP A 331 -16.32 -13.69 13.64
CA ASP A 331 -16.23 -13.02 14.92
C ASP A 331 -14.78 -12.66 15.23
N PRO A 332 -14.52 -11.51 15.86
CA PRO A 332 -13.20 -11.18 16.36
C PRO A 332 -12.76 -12.13 17.49
N PRO A 333 -11.45 -12.25 17.75
CA PRO A 333 -10.96 -13.13 18.81
C PRO A 333 -11.48 -12.71 20.19
N ALA A 334 -11.86 -13.70 20.99
CA ALA A 334 -12.42 -13.50 22.34
C ALA A 334 -11.39 -12.93 23.33
N PHE A 335 -10.11 -13.18 23.10
CA PHE A 335 -9.01 -12.68 23.93
C PHE A 335 -7.89 -12.14 23.05
N ILE A 336 -7.44 -10.93 23.38
CA ILE A 336 -6.31 -10.24 22.75
C ILE A 336 -5.37 -9.81 23.88
N GLU A 337 -4.10 -10.19 23.77
CA GLU A 337 -3.04 -9.68 24.63
C GLU A 337 -2.89 -8.17 24.42
N ARG A 338 -2.89 -7.40 25.51
CA ARG A 338 -2.83 -5.94 25.42
C ARG A 338 -1.46 -5.50 24.88
N PRO A 339 -1.41 -4.68 23.83
CA PRO A 339 -0.16 -4.11 23.34
C PRO A 339 0.54 -3.24 24.39
N GLU A 340 1.87 -3.17 24.30
CA GLU A 340 2.68 -2.24 25.10
C GLU A 340 2.50 -0.79 24.63
N ASP A 341 2.27 -0.57 23.33
CA ASP A 341 2.00 0.75 22.77
C ASP A 341 0.70 1.36 23.37
N PRO A 342 0.79 2.47 24.14
CA PRO A 342 -0.38 3.10 24.75
C PRO A 342 -1.33 3.71 23.72
N THR A 343 -0.90 3.87 22.46
CA THR A 343 -1.72 4.40 21.35
C THR A 343 -2.44 3.29 20.57
N THR A 344 -2.26 2.02 20.96
CA THR A 344 -2.88 0.85 20.33
C THR A 344 -3.84 0.18 21.32
N ASP A 345 -5.08 0.64 21.31
CA ASP A 345 -6.12 0.07 22.16
C ASP A 345 -6.81 -1.14 21.50
N VAL A 346 -7.12 -2.15 22.32
CA VAL A 346 -7.79 -3.38 21.86
C VAL A 346 -9.17 -3.06 21.28
N GLN A 347 -9.93 -2.15 21.89
CA GLN A 347 -11.23 -1.74 21.39
C GLN A 347 -11.10 -1.07 20.02
N HIS A 348 -10.13 -0.17 19.83
CA HIS A 348 -9.92 0.46 18.52
C HIS A 348 -9.57 -0.56 17.43
N THR A 349 -8.85 -1.62 17.80
CA THR A 349 -8.51 -2.73 16.91
C THR A 349 -9.75 -3.55 16.53
N LEU A 350 -10.62 -3.85 17.50
CA LEU A 350 -11.91 -4.51 17.26
C LEU A 350 -12.83 -3.68 16.35
N GLN A 351 -12.93 -2.37 16.60
CA GLN A 351 -13.73 -1.46 15.76
C GLN A 351 -13.18 -1.38 14.33
N THR A 352 -11.86 -1.36 14.18
CA THR A 352 -11.20 -1.36 12.85
C THR A 352 -11.43 -2.69 12.12
N ALA A 353 -11.42 -3.82 12.83
CA ALA A 353 -11.73 -5.13 12.26
C ALA A 353 -13.19 -5.22 11.78
N GLU A 354 -14.14 -4.71 12.55
CA GLU A 354 -15.53 -4.59 12.11
C GLU A 354 -15.67 -3.67 10.89
N ALA A 355 -14.94 -2.55 10.84
CA ALA A 355 -14.92 -1.69 9.67
C ALA A 355 -14.45 -2.43 8.40
N TYR A 356 -13.41 -3.27 8.50
CA TYR A 356 -13.00 -4.14 7.39
C TYR A 356 -14.09 -5.13 6.96
N ARG A 357 -14.77 -5.75 7.93
CA ARG A 357 -15.82 -6.74 7.67
C ARG A 357 -17.00 -6.12 6.93
N TRP A 358 -17.50 -4.97 7.41
CA TRP A 358 -18.58 -4.23 6.77
C TRP A 358 -18.18 -3.64 5.41
N ALA A 359 -16.95 -3.15 5.26
CA ALA A 359 -16.45 -2.65 3.98
C ALA A 359 -16.38 -3.78 2.94
N THR A 360 -16.00 -4.98 3.36
CA THR A 360 -15.95 -6.16 2.50
C THR A 360 -17.33 -6.66 2.11
N LEU A 361 -18.30 -6.63 3.03
CA LEU A 361 -19.71 -6.89 2.72
C LEU A 361 -20.28 -5.86 1.73
N LEU A 362 -19.95 -4.58 1.89
CA LEU A 362 -20.32 -3.51 0.95
C LEU A 362 -19.72 -3.78 -0.43
N HIS A 363 -18.43 -4.08 -0.50
CA HIS A 363 -17.76 -4.34 -1.77
C HIS A 363 -18.31 -5.59 -2.49
N LEU A 364 -18.66 -6.63 -1.73
CA LEU A 364 -19.33 -7.82 -2.24
C LEU A 364 -20.73 -7.50 -2.77
N HIS A 365 -21.53 -6.71 -2.05
CA HIS A 365 -22.86 -6.28 -2.50
C HIS A 365 -22.81 -5.42 -3.77
N GLN A 366 -21.85 -4.49 -3.88
CA GLN A 366 -21.61 -3.68 -5.09
C GLN A 366 -21.19 -4.55 -6.30
N SER A 367 -20.71 -5.78 -6.06
CA SER A 367 -20.30 -6.73 -7.08
C SER A 367 -21.42 -7.68 -7.51
N VAL A 368 -22.19 -8.18 -6.52
CA VAL A 368 -23.27 -9.14 -6.70
C VAL A 368 -24.54 -8.59 -6.03
N PRO A 369 -25.19 -7.58 -6.64
CA PRO A 369 -26.38 -6.95 -6.06
C PRO A 369 -27.59 -7.90 -6.03
N GLU A 370 -27.52 -9.06 -6.68
CA GLU A 370 -28.53 -10.12 -6.61
C GLU A 370 -28.63 -10.77 -5.22
N LEU A 371 -27.62 -10.61 -4.36
CA LEU A 371 -27.66 -11.14 -3.00
C LEU A 371 -28.64 -10.36 -2.12
N PRO A 372 -29.45 -11.05 -1.30
CA PRO A 372 -30.34 -10.39 -0.36
C PRO A 372 -29.53 -9.73 0.76
N GLY A 373 -29.87 -8.49 1.11
CA GLY A 373 -29.22 -7.78 2.21
C GLY A 373 -29.58 -6.30 2.27
N PRO A 374 -28.95 -5.56 3.20
CA PRO A 374 -29.00 -4.10 3.26
C PRO A 374 -28.46 -3.49 1.96
N ASN A 375 -28.91 -2.28 1.64
CA ASN A 375 -28.41 -1.56 0.48
C ASN A 375 -27.00 -0.97 0.72
N SER A 376 -26.36 -0.48 -0.35
CA SER A 376 -24.99 0.08 -0.29
C SER A 376 -24.84 1.22 0.73
N ALA A 377 -25.83 2.10 0.85
CA ALA A 377 -25.78 3.23 1.79
C ALA A 377 -25.85 2.77 3.26
N GLU A 378 -26.69 1.78 3.57
CA GLU A 378 -26.79 1.19 4.92
C GLU A 378 -25.49 0.49 5.34
N LEU A 379 -24.87 -0.26 4.42
CA LEU A 379 -23.59 -0.92 4.68
C LEU A 379 -22.47 0.12 4.86
N ALA A 380 -22.41 1.15 4.01
CA ALA A 380 -21.44 2.23 4.12
C ALA A 380 -21.56 2.98 5.44
N GLN A 381 -22.78 3.30 5.86
CA GLN A 381 -23.03 3.98 7.13
C GLN A 381 -22.50 3.18 8.33
N ARG A 382 -22.64 1.84 8.31
CA ARG A 382 -22.04 0.98 9.36
C ARG A 382 -20.53 1.10 9.39
N VAL A 383 -19.86 1.04 8.23
CA VAL A 383 -18.40 1.22 8.15
C VAL A 383 -17.99 2.57 8.75
N LEU A 384 -18.64 3.66 8.34
CA LEU A 384 -18.33 5.01 8.82
C LEU A 384 -18.56 5.14 10.33
N GLN A 385 -19.60 4.50 10.88
CA GLN A 385 -19.84 4.47 12.33
C GLN A 385 -18.69 3.78 13.09
N TYR A 386 -18.21 2.62 12.63
CA TYR A 386 -17.05 1.95 13.24
C TYR A 386 -15.77 2.77 13.12
N LEU A 387 -15.54 3.44 11.99
CA LEU A 387 -14.38 4.32 11.84
C LEU A 387 -14.47 5.57 12.75
N ALA A 388 -15.67 6.10 12.96
CA ALA A 388 -15.93 7.26 13.82
C ALA A 388 -15.69 6.98 15.31
N THR A 389 -15.83 5.74 15.78
CA THR A 389 -15.52 5.38 17.17
C THR A 389 -14.03 5.26 17.43
N VAL A 390 -13.19 5.24 16.39
CA VAL A 390 -11.73 5.18 16.51
C VAL A 390 -11.13 6.60 16.51
N PRO A 391 -10.52 7.06 17.61
CA PRO A 391 -9.86 8.36 17.70
C PRO A 391 -8.71 8.49 16.72
N LEU A 392 -8.48 9.71 16.20
CA LEU A 392 -7.39 10.00 15.26
C LEU A 392 -5.99 9.74 15.83
N ALA A 393 -5.83 9.73 17.16
CA ALA A 393 -4.58 9.39 17.84
C ALA A 393 -4.27 7.88 17.81
N SER A 394 -5.29 7.02 17.62
CA SER A 394 -5.14 5.56 17.61
C SER A 394 -4.22 5.10 16.48
N ARG A 395 -3.27 4.20 16.72
CA ARG A 395 -2.40 3.62 15.68
C ARG A 395 -3.15 2.91 14.57
N THR A 396 -4.31 2.34 14.88
CA THR A 396 -5.14 1.63 13.90
C THR A 396 -5.60 2.51 12.74
N VAL A 397 -5.53 3.84 12.86
CA VAL A 397 -5.79 4.78 11.76
C VAL A 397 -4.91 4.49 10.55
N ILE A 398 -3.67 4.02 10.74
CA ILE A 398 -2.73 3.82 9.62
C ILE A 398 -3.14 2.70 8.65
N VAL A 399 -4.09 1.85 9.05
CA VAL A 399 -4.56 0.71 8.22
C VAL A 399 -6.01 0.88 7.75
N GLN A 400 -6.60 2.08 7.93
CA GLN A 400 -8.02 2.34 7.60
C GLN A 400 -8.27 2.78 6.15
N ILE A 401 -7.26 2.77 5.28
CA ILE A 401 -7.37 3.25 3.89
C ILE A 401 -8.47 2.48 3.14
N TYR A 402 -8.42 1.15 3.12
CA TYR A 402 -9.45 0.32 2.47
C TYR A 402 -10.89 0.60 2.94
N PRO A 403 -11.24 0.48 4.25
CA PRO A 403 -12.61 0.67 4.68
C PRO A 403 -13.10 2.11 4.45
N LEU A 404 -12.23 3.12 4.62
CA LEU A 404 -12.58 4.51 4.33
C LEU A 404 -12.80 4.76 2.84
N MET A 405 -12.01 4.13 1.96
CA MET A 405 -12.16 4.22 0.51
C MET A 405 -13.52 3.68 0.05
N VAL A 406 -13.86 2.45 0.47
CA VAL A 406 -15.11 1.80 0.01
C VAL A 406 -16.35 2.53 0.53
N ALA A 407 -16.39 2.85 1.83
CA ALA A 407 -17.55 3.50 2.43
C ALA A 407 -17.62 5.01 2.15
N GLY A 408 -16.47 5.69 2.09
CA GLY A 408 -16.42 7.12 1.79
C GLY A 408 -16.94 7.46 0.40
N CYS A 409 -16.69 6.59 -0.59
CA CYS A 409 -17.26 6.73 -1.93
C CYS A 409 -18.80 6.67 -1.97
N GLU A 410 -19.44 6.06 -0.96
CA GLU A 410 -20.90 5.98 -0.83
C GLU A 410 -21.52 7.16 -0.07
N ALA A 411 -20.70 8.09 0.48
CA ALA A 411 -21.20 9.27 1.18
C ALA A 411 -21.98 10.22 0.23
N SER A 412 -23.25 10.45 0.54
CA SER A 412 -24.16 11.28 -0.26
C SER A 412 -24.49 12.62 0.40
N THR A 413 -24.54 12.69 1.73
CA THR A 413 -24.86 13.93 2.45
C THR A 413 -23.63 14.84 2.54
N SER A 414 -23.86 16.15 2.64
CA SER A 414 -22.76 17.12 2.79
C SER A 414 -21.99 16.92 4.09
N GLU A 415 -22.67 16.47 5.15
CA GLU A 415 -22.07 16.15 6.46
C GLU A 415 -21.16 14.92 6.36
N ASP A 416 -21.64 13.81 5.80
CA ASP A 416 -20.83 12.59 5.65
C ASP A 416 -19.62 12.84 4.74
N ARG A 417 -19.81 13.57 3.62
CA ARG A 417 -18.71 13.94 2.71
C ARG A 417 -17.67 14.81 3.42
N GLN A 418 -18.10 15.74 4.27
CA GLN A 418 -17.16 16.56 5.05
C GLN A 418 -16.39 15.71 6.06
N TRP A 419 -17.08 14.83 6.79
CA TRP A 419 -16.44 13.91 7.74
C TRP A 419 -15.38 13.03 7.04
N VAL A 420 -15.70 12.50 5.86
CA VAL A 420 -14.76 11.69 5.05
C VAL A 420 -13.54 12.52 4.62
N ARG A 421 -13.74 13.78 4.18
CA ARG A 421 -12.61 14.68 3.84
C ARG A 421 -11.72 14.93 5.04
N ASP A 422 -12.30 15.26 6.18
CA ASP A 422 -11.56 15.55 7.41
C ASP A 422 -10.77 14.31 7.86
N ARG A 423 -11.35 13.12 7.71
CA ARG A 423 -10.67 11.83 7.99
C ARG A 423 -9.48 11.61 7.06
N TRP A 424 -9.66 11.82 5.74
CA TRP A 424 -8.56 11.72 4.77
C TRP A 424 -7.43 12.71 5.05
N GLN A 425 -7.77 13.97 5.37
CA GLN A 425 -6.79 15.01 5.71
C GLN A 425 -6.00 14.63 6.96
N ALA A 426 -6.67 14.14 8.00
CA ALA A 426 -6.01 13.70 9.22
C ALA A 426 -5.07 12.51 8.98
N MET A 427 -5.49 11.54 8.15
CA MET A 427 -4.65 10.41 7.74
C MET A 427 -3.44 10.86 6.93
N SER A 428 -3.62 11.77 5.96
CA SER A 428 -2.54 12.31 5.12
C SER A 428 -1.51 13.06 5.98
N ALA A 429 -1.97 13.92 6.89
CA ALA A 429 -1.09 14.66 7.81
C ALA A 429 -0.27 13.73 8.73
N ARG A 430 -0.85 12.59 9.13
CA ARG A 430 -0.20 11.63 10.01
C ARG A 430 0.81 10.74 9.29
N MET A 431 0.43 10.17 8.15
CA MET A 431 1.23 9.14 7.47
C MET A 431 2.14 9.69 6.38
N ARG A 432 1.83 10.88 5.82
CA ARG A 432 2.66 11.57 4.82
C ARG A 432 3.01 10.73 3.58
N ILE A 433 2.12 9.82 3.21
CA ILE A 433 2.22 9.01 1.99
C ILE A 433 1.20 9.48 0.97
N GLY A 434 1.63 9.70 -0.28
CA GLY A 434 0.76 10.24 -1.33
C GLY A 434 -0.39 9.31 -1.73
N VAL A 435 -0.31 8.01 -1.36
CA VAL A 435 -1.40 7.03 -1.53
C VAL A 435 -2.72 7.55 -0.93
N ILE A 436 -2.66 8.21 0.23
CA ILE A 436 -3.84 8.75 0.92
C ILE A 436 -4.45 9.91 0.12
N ASP A 437 -3.61 10.80 -0.41
CA ASP A 437 -4.06 11.92 -1.23
C ASP A 437 -4.70 11.43 -2.54
N LYS A 438 -4.15 10.36 -3.13
CA LYS A 438 -4.75 9.71 -4.30
C LYS A 438 -6.09 9.07 -3.98
N SER A 439 -6.23 8.36 -2.85
CA SER A 439 -7.52 7.80 -2.41
C SER A 439 -8.58 8.88 -2.15
N ALA A 440 -8.21 10.00 -1.53
CA ALA A 440 -9.10 11.15 -1.34
C ALA A 440 -9.54 11.75 -2.69
N THR A 441 -8.63 11.86 -3.64
CA THR A 441 -8.92 12.34 -5.01
C THR A 441 -9.93 11.44 -5.72
N VAL A 442 -9.76 10.12 -5.64
CA VAL A 442 -10.72 9.17 -6.23
C VAL A 442 -12.08 9.27 -5.54
N THR A 443 -12.11 9.41 -4.21
CA THR A 443 -13.35 9.56 -3.44
C THR A 443 -14.15 10.78 -3.91
N GLU A 444 -13.50 11.94 -4.05
CA GLU A 444 -14.14 13.17 -4.51
C GLU A 444 -14.59 13.07 -5.98
N GLU A 445 -13.83 12.39 -6.84
CA GLU A 445 -14.23 12.15 -8.22
C GLU A 445 -15.47 11.27 -8.33
N VAL A 446 -15.59 10.23 -7.49
CA VAL A 446 -16.81 9.40 -7.44
C VAL A 446 -18.02 10.25 -7.10
N TRP A 447 -17.92 11.12 -6.08
CA TRP A 447 -19.00 12.04 -5.72
C TRP A 447 -19.38 12.95 -6.88
N ARG A 448 -18.39 13.55 -7.54
CA ARG A 448 -18.61 14.43 -8.69
C ARG A 448 -19.31 13.72 -9.84
N ARG A 449 -18.91 12.49 -10.17
CA ARG A 449 -19.54 11.66 -11.22
C ARG A 449 -20.97 11.30 -10.86
N ARG A 450 -21.24 10.92 -9.61
CA ARG A 450 -22.58 10.58 -9.13
C ARG A 450 -23.52 11.79 -9.14
N ASP A 451 -23.06 12.94 -8.64
CA ASP A 451 -23.85 14.18 -8.64
C ASP A 451 -24.23 14.59 -10.08
N ALA A 452 -23.28 14.49 -11.01
CA ALA A 452 -23.52 14.78 -12.43
C ALA A 452 -24.47 13.76 -13.11
N TYR A 453 -24.44 12.50 -12.69
CA TYR A 453 -25.37 11.47 -13.17
C TYR A 453 -26.79 11.69 -12.65
N GLU A 454 -26.91 12.03 -11.36
CA GLU A 454 -28.19 12.26 -10.69
C GLU A 454 -28.87 13.56 -11.17
N ALA A 455 -28.09 14.60 -11.50
CA ALA A 455 -28.61 15.83 -12.08
C ALA A 455 -29.24 15.65 -13.48
N GLN A 456 -28.93 14.55 -14.19
CA GLN A 456 -29.52 14.29 -15.50
C GLN A 456 -30.94 13.73 -15.38
N PRO A 457 -31.91 14.20 -16.22
CA PRO A 457 -33.25 13.63 -16.25
C PRO A 457 -33.21 12.15 -16.65
N ASN A 458 -34.04 11.31 -16.04
CA ASN A 458 -34.02 9.84 -16.22
C ASN A 458 -34.01 9.40 -17.70
N THR A 459 -34.63 10.17 -18.60
CA THR A 459 -34.65 9.90 -20.05
C THR A 459 -33.28 10.01 -20.75
N ARG A 460 -32.30 10.68 -20.13
CA ARG A 460 -30.90 10.83 -20.60
C ARG A 460 -29.91 9.93 -19.85
N ARG A 461 -30.33 9.28 -18.77
CA ARG A 461 -29.56 8.22 -18.08
C ARG A 461 -29.59 6.94 -18.93
N LYS A 462 -29.00 6.99 -20.12
CA LYS A 462 -28.84 5.83 -20.99
C LYS A 462 -27.47 5.23 -20.73
N LEU A 463 -27.43 3.93 -20.45
CA LEU A 463 -26.20 3.14 -20.53
C LEU A 463 -25.61 3.34 -21.94
N VAL A 464 -24.41 3.90 -22.00
CA VAL A 464 -23.67 4.07 -23.27
C VAL A 464 -23.05 2.73 -23.65
N ALA A 465 -23.20 2.33 -24.91
CA ALA A 465 -22.67 1.07 -25.42
C ALA A 465 -21.13 1.07 -25.45
N THR A 466 -20.50 -0.06 -25.15
CA THR A 466 -19.02 -0.19 -25.06
C THR A 466 -18.28 0.27 -26.29
N ALA A 467 -18.88 0.06 -27.47
CA ALA A 467 -18.24 0.38 -28.74
C ALA A 467 -17.97 1.88 -28.88
N GLU A 468 -18.87 2.73 -28.37
CA GLU A 468 -18.68 4.18 -28.33
C GLU A 468 -17.67 4.61 -27.25
N LEU A 469 -17.55 3.80 -26.18
CA LEU A 469 -16.60 4.02 -25.08
C LEU A 469 -15.15 3.62 -25.45
N MET A 470 -14.97 2.54 -26.23
CA MET A 470 -13.65 2.11 -26.73
C MET A 470 -13.09 3.08 -27.78
N ALA A 471 -13.94 3.67 -28.61
CA ALA A 471 -13.51 4.71 -29.56
C ALA A 471 -13.02 5.98 -28.84
N ALA A 472 -13.64 6.34 -27.70
CA ALA A 472 -13.26 7.46 -26.87
C ALA A 472 -12.00 7.18 -26.01
N SER A 473 -11.80 5.95 -25.54
CA SER A 473 -10.61 5.56 -24.76
C SER A 473 -9.36 5.39 -25.64
N ALA A 474 -9.52 4.98 -26.90
CA ALA A 474 -8.43 4.90 -27.87
C ALA A 474 -7.78 6.26 -28.21
N HIS A 475 -8.47 7.37 -27.93
CA HIS A 475 -8.00 8.73 -28.18
C HIS A 475 -7.43 9.44 -26.93
N ARG A 476 -7.29 8.77 -25.77
CA ARG A 476 -6.78 9.39 -24.54
C ARG A 476 -5.33 9.03 -24.24
N GLN A 477 -4.55 10.05 -23.85
CA GLN A 477 -3.27 9.88 -23.19
C GLN A 477 -3.51 9.27 -21.80
N ARG A 478 -3.14 8.01 -21.61
CA ARG A 478 -3.09 7.36 -20.28
C ARG A 478 -2.22 8.21 -19.34
N GLY A 479 -2.70 8.45 -18.12
CA GLY A 479 -1.85 8.92 -17.01
C GLY A 479 -1.87 10.40 -16.66
N VAL A 480 -2.81 11.22 -17.16
CA VAL A 480 -2.94 12.64 -16.72
C VAL A 480 -4.09 12.78 -15.71
N PRO A 481 -3.81 13.02 -14.41
CA PRO A 481 -4.83 13.37 -13.43
C PRO A 481 -5.47 14.72 -13.76
N LEU A 482 -6.75 14.91 -13.42
CA LEU A 482 -7.35 16.24 -13.41
C LEU A 482 -6.69 17.10 -12.32
N VAL A 483 -6.30 18.33 -12.66
CA VAL A 483 -5.70 19.27 -11.70
C VAL A 483 -6.79 19.78 -10.78
N ARG A 484 -6.58 19.63 -9.46
CA ARG A 484 -7.44 20.18 -8.42
C ARG A 484 -7.12 21.67 -8.25
N THR A 485 -8.10 22.53 -8.52
CA THR A 485 -8.07 23.98 -8.28
C THR A 485 -8.78 24.31 -6.95
N GLY A 486 -8.65 25.56 -6.49
CA GLY A 486 -9.31 26.04 -5.26
C GLY A 486 -10.84 26.00 -5.27
N GLU A 487 -11.47 25.84 -6.45
CA GLU A 487 -12.93 25.76 -6.63
C GLU A 487 -13.42 24.38 -7.09
N GLY A 488 -12.54 23.40 -7.28
CA GLY A 488 -12.87 22.06 -7.81
C GLY A 488 -11.83 21.53 -8.79
N PHE A 489 -12.14 20.48 -9.54
CA PHE A 489 -11.27 20.00 -10.62
C PHE A 489 -11.40 20.91 -11.85
N GLU A 490 -10.32 21.11 -12.63
CA GLU A 490 -10.44 21.77 -13.94
C GLU A 490 -11.55 21.11 -14.78
N GLU A 491 -12.35 21.94 -15.45
CA GLU A 491 -13.50 21.55 -16.27
C GLU A 491 -13.02 20.88 -17.58
N ALA A 492 -12.37 19.72 -17.47
CA ALA A 492 -12.10 18.86 -18.61
C ALA A 492 -13.15 17.74 -18.61
N ASP A 493 -13.99 17.71 -19.66
CA ASP A 493 -15.09 16.78 -19.87
C ASP A 493 -14.72 15.34 -19.45
N PRO A 494 -15.11 14.93 -18.22
CA PRO A 494 -14.60 13.72 -17.62
C PRO A 494 -15.48 12.56 -18.08
N GLY A 495 -15.20 12.11 -19.31
CA GLY A 495 -15.24 10.73 -19.77
C GLY A 495 -16.46 9.91 -19.34
N ARG A 496 -17.41 9.76 -20.26
CA ARG A 496 -18.55 8.81 -20.22
C ARG A 496 -18.16 7.32 -20.15
N THR A 497 -16.91 6.96 -19.90
CA THR A 497 -16.41 5.60 -20.05
C THR A 497 -16.26 4.96 -18.69
N GLY A 498 -16.91 3.83 -18.47
CA GLY A 498 -16.47 2.83 -17.48
C GLY A 498 -16.28 1.51 -18.22
N MET A 499 -15.98 0.44 -17.49
CA MET A 499 -15.96 -0.92 -18.03
C MET A 499 -17.37 -1.41 -18.41
N VAL A 500 -18.02 -0.78 -19.39
CA VAL A 500 -19.30 -1.26 -19.91
C VAL A 500 -19.05 -2.24 -21.04
N PHE A 501 -18.45 -3.41 -20.82
CA PHE A 501 -18.71 -4.51 -21.77
C PHE A 501 -20.25 -4.62 -21.91
N SER A 502 -20.80 -4.45 -23.11
CA SER A 502 -22.23 -4.56 -23.38
C SER A 502 -22.45 -5.56 -24.49
N PHE A 503 -23.21 -6.59 -24.13
CA PHE A 503 -24.04 -7.46 -24.96
C PHE A 503 -24.36 -6.90 -26.35
N VAL A 504 -23.93 -7.62 -27.39
CA VAL A 504 -24.51 -7.51 -28.74
C VAL A 504 -25.79 -8.33 -28.71
N ASP A 505 -26.96 -7.69 -28.74
CA ASP A 505 -28.13 -8.38 -29.30
C ASP A 505 -27.79 -8.63 -30.76
N VAL A 506 -27.50 -9.88 -31.11
CA VAL A 506 -27.52 -10.32 -32.51
C VAL A 506 -28.99 -10.34 -32.92
N GLU A 507 -29.60 -9.16 -33.10
CA GLU A 507 -30.77 -9.08 -33.97
C GLU A 507 -30.23 -9.32 -35.39
N GLY A 508 -30.71 -10.43 -35.97
CA GLY A 508 -30.15 -11.06 -37.15
C GLY A 508 -29.82 -10.09 -38.27
N GLY A 509 -28.63 -10.26 -38.83
CA GLY A 509 -28.21 -9.58 -40.05
C GLY A 509 -29.23 -9.80 -41.15
N SER A 510 -30.03 -8.76 -41.41
CA SER A 510 -30.78 -8.66 -42.65
C SER A 510 -29.90 -7.85 -43.60
N GLY A 511 -29.05 -8.58 -44.33
CA GLY A 511 -28.32 -8.04 -45.46
C GLY A 511 -29.30 -7.46 -46.47
N GLY A 512 -29.01 -6.23 -46.91
CA GLY A 512 -29.80 -5.53 -47.92
C GLY A 512 -29.83 -6.30 -49.23
N GLY A 513 -31.03 -6.67 -49.65
CA GLY A 513 -31.35 -7.11 -50.99
C GLY A 513 -32.44 -6.20 -51.55
N VAL A 514 -32.08 -5.42 -52.56
CA VAL A 514 -32.98 -4.57 -53.36
C VAL A 514 -33.91 -5.48 -54.17
N GLY A 515 -35.23 -5.22 -54.12
CA GLY A 515 -36.22 -5.90 -54.95
C GLY A 515 -37.61 -5.27 -54.82
N GLU A 516 -38.05 -4.62 -55.90
CA GLU A 516 -39.41 -4.08 -56.08
C GLU A 516 -40.46 -5.20 -56.12
N GLY A 517 -41.68 -4.91 -55.63
CA GLY A 517 -42.86 -5.71 -55.98
C GLY A 517 -44.02 -5.70 -54.97
N SER A 518 -45.10 -5.01 -55.37
CA SER A 518 -46.54 -5.26 -55.09
C SER A 518 -47.03 -5.52 -53.65
N GLY A 519 -48.00 -4.71 -53.23
CA GLY A 519 -48.56 -4.72 -51.88
C GLY A 519 -49.48 -5.88 -51.52
N VAL A 520 -49.64 -6.06 -50.21
CA VAL A 520 -50.82 -6.60 -49.52
C VAL A 520 -50.84 -5.97 -48.13
N ASP A 521 -52.03 -5.55 -47.68
CA ASP A 521 -52.32 -5.11 -46.31
C ASP A 521 -51.86 -6.14 -45.27
N GLN A 522 -51.07 -5.70 -44.28
CA GLN A 522 -50.90 -6.45 -43.04
C GLN A 522 -50.76 -5.51 -41.83
N GLU A 523 -51.43 -5.94 -40.78
CA GLU A 523 -51.86 -5.18 -39.63
C GLU A 523 -50.74 -4.45 -38.86
N ARG A 524 -51.14 -3.29 -38.32
CA ARG A 524 -50.36 -2.41 -37.46
C ARG A 524 -49.97 -3.14 -36.16
N PHE A 525 -48.82 -3.81 -36.13
CA PHE A 525 -48.22 -4.27 -34.88
C PHE A 525 -47.85 -3.05 -34.01
N PRO A 526 -48.22 -3.02 -32.72
CA PRO A 526 -47.85 -1.91 -31.84
C PRO A 526 -46.33 -1.89 -31.65
N ARG A 527 -45.73 -0.69 -31.75
CA ARG A 527 -44.32 -0.44 -31.45
C ARG A 527 -43.94 -1.13 -30.13
N ARG A 528 -43.00 -2.08 -30.21
CA ARG A 528 -42.39 -2.79 -29.09
C ARG A 528 -42.00 -1.74 -28.03
N ARG A 529 -42.57 -1.86 -26.82
CA ARG A 529 -42.28 -1.01 -25.67
C ARG A 529 -40.76 -0.97 -25.45
N LYS A 530 -40.23 0.22 -25.14
CA LYS A 530 -38.86 0.44 -24.67
C LYS A 530 -38.52 -0.63 -23.62
N GLY A 531 -37.42 -1.36 -23.81
CA GLY A 531 -36.94 -2.36 -22.86
C GLY A 531 -36.75 -1.74 -21.46
N PRO A 532 -36.94 -2.52 -20.39
CA PRO A 532 -36.89 -2.00 -19.03
C PRO A 532 -35.49 -1.48 -18.70
N GLU A 533 -35.43 -0.35 -17.98
CA GLU A 533 -34.24 0.11 -17.26
C GLU A 533 -33.69 -1.09 -16.47
N ARG A 534 -32.48 -1.54 -16.80
CA ARG A 534 -31.93 -2.79 -16.26
C ARG A 534 -31.32 -2.53 -14.89
N SER A 535 -32.12 -2.57 -13.84
CA SER A 535 -31.63 -2.76 -12.47
C SER A 535 -31.13 -4.19 -12.33
N VAL A 536 -29.88 -4.40 -11.91
CA VAL A 536 -29.37 -5.73 -11.52
C VAL A 536 -29.57 -5.85 -10.02
N GLY A 537 -30.45 -6.76 -9.57
CA GLY A 537 -30.77 -6.90 -8.15
C GLY A 537 -31.38 -5.65 -7.48
N GLY A 538 -31.94 -4.71 -8.25
CA GLY A 538 -32.44 -3.43 -7.73
C GLY A 538 -31.42 -2.28 -7.72
N MET A 539 -30.15 -2.54 -8.03
CA MET A 539 -29.09 -1.52 -8.17
C MET A 539 -28.87 -1.16 -9.65
N ASP A 540 -28.65 0.13 -9.94
CA ASP A 540 -28.26 0.57 -11.28
C ASP A 540 -26.85 0.05 -11.60
N ALA A 541 -26.69 -0.61 -12.74
CA ALA A 541 -25.41 -1.15 -13.20
C ALA A 541 -24.28 -0.11 -13.20
N ALA A 542 -24.60 1.18 -13.39
CA ALA A 542 -23.64 2.28 -13.35
C ALA A 542 -22.95 2.48 -11.98
N TYR A 543 -23.60 2.07 -10.87
CA TYR A 543 -23.07 2.15 -9.50
C TYR A 543 -22.34 0.87 -9.06
N THR A 544 -22.52 -0.24 -9.77
CA THR A 544 -21.84 -1.52 -9.46
C THR A 544 -20.35 -1.44 -9.78
N VAL A 545 -19.57 -2.46 -9.38
CA VAL A 545 -18.13 -2.55 -9.70
C VAL A 545 -17.80 -2.52 -11.20
N ARG A 546 -18.79 -2.79 -12.07
CA ARG A 546 -18.68 -2.70 -13.54
C ARG A 546 -18.84 -1.27 -14.06
N GLY A 547 -19.46 -0.41 -13.26
CA GLY A 547 -19.89 0.92 -13.65
C GLY A 547 -18.82 1.99 -13.45
N HIS A 548 -18.97 3.10 -14.18
CA HIS A 548 -18.08 4.26 -14.13
C HIS A 548 -18.32 5.18 -12.90
N LEU A 549 -19.40 4.95 -12.15
CA LEU A 549 -19.72 5.68 -10.91
C LEU A 549 -19.21 4.97 -9.66
N HIS A 550 -18.51 3.84 -9.84
CA HIS A 550 -17.84 3.11 -8.79
C HIS A 550 -16.34 3.45 -8.77
N TRP A 551 -15.71 3.43 -7.61
CA TRP A 551 -14.30 3.81 -7.46
C TRP A 551 -13.34 2.91 -8.26
N VAL A 552 -13.64 1.62 -8.41
CA VAL A 552 -12.90 0.72 -9.33
C VAL A 552 -12.96 1.23 -10.77
N GLY A 553 -14.12 1.73 -11.21
CA GLY A 553 -14.27 2.34 -12.54
C GLY A 553 -13.43 3.59 -12.71
N VAL A 554 -13.38 4.45 -11.68
CA VAL A 554 -12.52 5.65 -11.69
C VAL A 554 -11.04 5.28 -11.79
N LEU A 555 -10.58 4.35 -10.94
CA LEU A 555 -9.19 3.86 -10.98
C LEU A 555 -8.83 3.29 -12.35
N TRP A 556 -9.73 2.51 -12.96
CA TRP A 556 -9.53 1.95 -14.28
C TRP A 556 -9.39 3.04 -15.36
N ASP A 557 -10.27 4.02 -15.38
CA ASP A 557 -10.22 5.11 -16.37
C ASP A 557 -8.93 5.92 -16.28
N TRP A 558 -8.38 6.05 -15.06
CA TRP A 558 -7.14 6.76 -14.81
C TRP A 558 -5.90 5.88 -14.98
N GLY A 559 -6.08 4.55 -15.10
CA GLY A 559 -5.00 3.58 -15.11
C GLY A 559 -4.21 3.56 -13.80
N TRP A 560 -4.89 3.79 -12.67
CA TRP A 560 -4.29 3.80 -11.34
C TRP A 560 -4.54 2.48 -10.62
N GLU A 561 -3.55 2.04 -9.85
CA GLU A 561 -3.60 0.90 -8.96
C GLU A 561 -3.08 1.32 -7.59
N ILE A 562 -3.95 1.91 -6.77
CA ILE A 562 -3.59 2.45 -5.45
C ILE A 562 -3.54 1.31 -4.43
N LEU A 563 -2.42 1.16 -3.71
CA LEU A 563 -2.34 0.19 -2.61
C LEU A 563 -3.22 0.63 -1.42
N LEU A 564 -4.32 -0.07 -1.13
CA LEU A 564 -5.30 0.32 -0.09
C LEU A 564 -4.94 -0.15 1.34
N GLY A 565 -3.65 -0.23 1.66
CA GLY A 565 -3.14 -0.66 2.96
C GLY A 565 -2.56 0.47 3.79
#